data_AF-A0A953RWU6-F1
#
_entry.id   AF-A0A953RWU6-F1
#
_cell.length_a   1.000
_cell.length_b   1.000
_cell.length_c   1.000
_cell.angle_alpha   90.00
_cell.angle_beta   90.00
_cell.angle_gamma   90.00
#
_symmetry.space_group_name_H-M   'P 1'
#
loop_
_entity.id
_entity.type
_entity.pdbx_description
1 polymer ?
#
loop_
_entity_poly.entity_id
_entity_poly.type
_entity_poly.pdbx_seq_one_letter_code
_entity_poly.pdbx_strand_id
1 'polypeptide(L)'
;MASWNRNLIFAMLALPVAAQQPCERLTSLSLPGVAITLAQTVAAGSFAPPAARAAVNVPEFCRVAGTITPEVHFELWMPAAWNKKLLMAGNGGLAGTINYTAMLEPLRRGYASSSTDTGHVADNDGHWAQGHMERVIDFAHRSVHVTTQADKAIIKAFYSSALDHSYFSGCSQGGLEALTEAQRYPRDYDGIIAGDPANYWTHLYAGGHLWIAQATLTDPASYIPTTKLQTIGDAVYAACDSIDGIKDGILNDPRRCHFDASVLLCKNGDAPNCLTQP
;
A
#
# COMPACT_ATOMS: atom_id res chain seq x y z
N MET A 1 0.65 71.49 7.40
CA MET A 1 0.47 70.15 6.79
C MET A 1 1.65 69.30 7.19
N ALA A 2 1.51 68.46 8.23
CA ALA A 2 2.58 67.63 8.75
C ALA A 2 2.36 66.19 8.31
N SER A 3 3.30 65.64 7.53
CA SER A 3 3.28 64.25 7.05
C SER A 3 3.88 63.31 8.10
N TRP A 4 3.11 62.33 8.56
CA TRP A 4 3.59 61.21 9.37
C TRP A 4 3.70 59.97 8.50
N ASN A 5 4.92 59.55 8.15
CA ASN A 5 5.18 58.23 7.58
C ASN A 5 5.34 57.22 8.74
N ARG A 6 4.33 56.36 8.94
CA ARG A 6 4.44 55.22 9.86
C ARG A 6 4.98 54.01 9.10
N ASN A 7 6.25 53.70 9.32
CA ASN A 7 6.82 52.40 8.98
C ASN A 7 6.21 51.33 9.90
N LEU A 8 5.36 50.47 9.36
CA LEU A 8 4.88 49.27 10.04
C LEU A 8 5.93 48.16 9.86
N ILE A 9 6.70 47.90 10.91
CA ILE A 9 7.58 46.73 11.01
C ILE A 9 6.68 45.54 11.37
N PHE A 10 6.47 44.62 10.44
CA PHE A 10 5.90 43.31 10.74
C PHE A 10 6.94 42.46 11.46
N ALA A 11 6.85 42.37 12.78
CA ALA A 11 7.57 41.36 13.54
C ALA A 11 6.90 40.00 13.30
N MET A 12 7.55 39.14 12.49
CA MET A 12 7.19 37.72 12.44
C MET A 12 7.57 37.08 13.77
N LEU A 13 6.59 36.87 14.64
CA LEU A 13 6.74 36.02 15.81
C LEU A 13 6.90 34.57 15.32
N ALA A 14 8.14 34.07 15.33
CA ALA A 14 8.41 32.65 15.18
C ALA A 14 7.75 31.93 16.37
N LEU A 15 6.66 31.22 16.11
CA LEU A 15 6.10 30.28 17.10
C LEU A 15 7.20 29.26 17.43
N PRO A 16 7.40 28.91 18.71
CA PRO A 16 8.39 27.92 19.07
C PRO A 16 7.95 26.60 18.42
N VAL A 17 8.79 26.08 17.53
CA VAL A 17 8.70 24.69 17.08
C VAL A 17 8.69 23.86 18.36
N ALA A 18 7.61 23.11 18.60
CA ALA A 18 7.57 22.16 19.71
C ALA A 18 8.85 21.33 19.64
N ALA A 19 9.67 21.37 20.70
CA ALA A 19 11.02 20.84 20.66
C ALA A 19 10.97 19.33 20.35
N GLN A 20 11.31 18.97 19.12
CA GLN A 20 11.48 17.58 18.71
C GLN A 20 12.63 17.00 19.53
N GLN A 21 12.42 15.82 20.11
CA GLN A 21 13.52 15.11 20.75
C GLN A 21 14.53 14.70 19.67
N PRO A 22 15.85 14.65 19.96
CA PRO A 22 16.82 14.11 19.02
C PRO A 22 16.40 12.69 18.61
N CYS A 23 16.38 12.42 17.31
CA CYS A 23 15.87 11.17 16.73
C CYS A 23 16.53 9.95 17.39
N GLU A 24 17.84 10.04 17.62
CA GLU A 24 18.69 8.97 18.16
C GLU A 24 18.27 8.54 19.57
N ARG A 25 17.59 9.41 20.34
CA ARG A 25 17.05 9.06 21.68
C ARG A 25 15.95 8.02 21.62
N LEU A 26 15.27 7.84 20.49
CA LEU A 26 14.20 6.86 20.33
C LEU A 26 14.69 5.42 20.46
N THR A 27 15.98 5.15 20.25
CA THR A 27 16.58 3.83 20.53
C THR A 27 16.44 3.40 21.99
N SER A 28 16.27 4.36 22.91
CA SER A 28 16.06 4.12 24.34
C SER A 28 14.58 4.10 24.76
N LEU A 29 13.65 4.29 23.81
CA LEU A 29 12.22 4.26 24.09
C LEU A 29 11.80 2.81 24.39
N SER A 30 11.22 2.59 25.57
CA SER A 30 10.70 1.29 25.97
C SER A 30 9.21 1.21 25.71
N LEU A 31 8.80 0.28 24.87
CA LEU A 31 7.40 -0.06 24.59
C LEU A 31 7.24 -1.59 24.69
N PRO A 32 6.15 -2.11 25.28
CA PRO A 32 5.95 -3.55 25.41
C PRO A 32 5.98 -4.26 24.05
N GLY A 33 6.86 -5.26 23.91
CA GLY A 33 6.96 -6.07 22.70
C GLY A 33 7.56 -5.37 21.48
N VAL A 34 8.06 -4.14 21.61
CA VAL A 34 8.70 -3.38 20.53
C VAL A 34 10.18 -3.19 20.82
N ALA A 35 11.03 -3.50 19.85
CA ALA A 35 12.46 -3.19 19.88
C ALA A 35 12.80 -2.23 18.75
N ILE A 36 13.23 -1.01 19.08
CA ILE A 36 13.72 -0.04 18.08
C ILE A 36 15.17 -0.37 17.79
N THR A 37 15.44 -0.82 16.56
CA THR A 37 16.77 -1.26 16.12
C THR A 37 17.56 -0.13 15.44
N LEU A 38 16.88 0.89 14.95
CA LEU A 38 17.47 2.08 14.35
C LEU A 38 16.63 3.31 14.71
N ALA A 39 17.29 4.40 15.10
CA ALA A 39 16.71 5.73 15.05
C ALA A 39 17.81 6.72 14.64
N GLN A 40 17.66 7.33 13.47
CA GLN A 40 18.66 8.25 12.92
C GLN A 40 18.04 9.41 12.16
N THR A 41 18.64 10.59 12.30
CA THR A 41 18.29 11.74 11.48
C THR A 41 18.82 11.56 10.06
N VAL A 42 17.94 11.67 9.07
CA VAL A 42 18.28 11.71 7.64
C VAL A 42 18.13 13.16 7.17
N ALA A 43 19.25 13.75 6.72
CA ALA A 43 19.26 15.12 6.21
C ALA A 43 18.42 15.25 4.92
N ALA A 44 17.86 16.44 4.69
CA ALA A 44 17.18 16.74 3.45
C ALA A 44 18.11 16.58 2.23
N GLY A 45 17.55 16.08 1.13
CA GLY A 45 18.30 15.85 -0.11
C GLY A 45 18.26 14.39 -0.56
N SER A 46 19.38 13.89 -1.08
CA SER A 46 19.49 12.56 -1.67
C SER A 46 19.47 11.46 -0.61
N PHE A 47 18.46 10.59 -0.67
CA PHE A 47 18.32 9.41 0.18
C PHE A 47 18.05 8.18 -0.67
N ALA A 48 18.71 7.06 -0.37
CA ALA A 48 18.42 5.77 -0.97
C ALA A 48 17.68 4.90 0.06
N PRO A 49 16.34 4.75 -0.06
CA PRO A 49 15.62 3.78 0.76
C PRO A 49 16.18 2.37 0.57
N PRO A 50 16.03 1.47 1.56
CA PRO A 50 16.44 0.08 1.39
C PRO A 50 15.79 -0.53 0.15
N ALA A 51 16.56 -1.35 -0.58
CA ALA A 51 16.16 -1.97 -1.85
C ALA A 51 15.76 -0.99 -2.99
N ALA A 52 15.95 0.33 -2.83
CA ALA A 52 15.71 1.28 -3.91
C ALA A 52 16.78 1.16 -5.00
N ARG A 53 16.35 1.21 -6.27
CA ARG A 53 17.25 1.20 -7.44
C ARG A 53 18.05 2.49 -7.62
N ALA A 54 17.55 3.59 -7.07
CA ALA A 54 18.15 4.91 -7.16
C ALA A 54 17.81 5.75 -5.93
N ALA A 55 18.66 6.72 -5.63
CA ALA A 55 18.37 7.71 -4.60
C ALA A 55 17.25 8.65 -5.06
N VAL A 56 16.50 9.15 -4.09
CA VAL A 56 15.37 10.06 -4.25
C VAL A 56 15.54 11.26 -3.33
N ASN A 57 15.00 12.40 -3.75
CA ASN A 57 14.98 13.58 -2.91
C ASN A 57 13.88 13.47 -1.85
N VAL A 58 14.25 13.73 -0.59
CA VAL A 58 13.39 13.68 0.59
C VAL A 58 13.59 14.94 1.46
N PRO A 59 12.57 15.34 2.25
CA PRO A 59 12.78 16.31 3.33
C PRO A 59 13.69 15.72 4.42
N GLU A 60 14.11 16.53 5.39
CA GLU A 60 14.73 16.00 6.60
C GLU A 60 13.72 15.22 7.43
N PHE A 61 14.12 14.05 7.95
CA PHE A 61 13.26 13.22 8.78
C PHE A 61 14.03 12.33 9.76
N CYS A 62 13.38 11.95 10.84
CA CYS A 62 13.81 10.88 11.73
C CYS A 62 13.36 9.53 11.16
N ARG A 63 14.32 8.68 10.81
CA ARG A 63 14.09 7.30 10.36
C ARG A 63 14.16 6.37 11.54
N VAL A 64 13.06 5.68 11.83
CA VAL A 64 12.98 4.65 12.87
C VAL A 64 12.72 3.31 12.20
N ALA A 65 13.51 2.30 12.56
CA ALA A 65 13.24 0.90 12.22
C ALA A 65 13.16 0.08 13.50
N GLY A 66 12.32 -0.95 13.49
CA GLY A 66 12.16 -1.80 14.66
C GLY A 66 11.47 -3.12 14.37
N THR A 67 11.35 -3.91 15.42
CA THR A 67 10.64 -5.18 15.43
C THR A 67 9.57 -5.20 16.51
N ILE A 68 8.48 -5.90 16.23
CA ILE A 68 7.38 -6.16 17.17
C ILE A 68 7.22 -7.67 17.30
N THR A 69 7.24 -8.18 18.53
CA THR A 69 7.16 -9.63 18.80
C THR A 69 5.93 -10.28 18.14
N PRO A 70 6.07 -11.50 17.55
CA PRO A 70 7.29 -12.29 17.48
C PRO A 70 8.31 -11.81 16.45
N GLU A 71 7.90 -11.36 15.26
CA GLU A 71 8.85 -11.08 14.16
C GLU A 71 8.36 -10.04 13.14
N VAL A 72 7.44 -9.13 13.53
CA VAL A 72 6.96 -8.06 12.63
C VAL A 72 8.00 -6.96 12.52
N HIS A 73 8.50 -6.70 11.32
CA HIS A 73 9.39 -5.56 11.08
C HIS A 73 8.57 -4.35 10.61
N PHE A 74 9.00 -3.16 11.02
CA PHE A 74 8.39 -1.91 10.56
C PHE A 74 9.43 -0.81 10.38
N GLU A 75 9.09 0.15 9.55
CA GLU A 75 9.77 1.45 9.51
C GLU A 75 8.77 2.59 9.60
N LEU A 76 9.17 3.62 10.34
CA LEU A 76 8.45 4.86 10.54
C LEU A 76 9.37 6.05 10.21
N TRP A 77 8.93 6.89 9.29
CA TRP A 77 9.64 8.09 8.84
C TRP A 77 8.91 9.34 9.33
N MET A 78 9.54 10.11 10.20
CA MET A 78 8.95 11.27 10.88
C MET A 78 9.59 12.58 10.39
N PRO A 79 8.95 13.36 9.52
CA PRO A 79 9.55 14.56 8.94
C PRO A 79 9.71 15.68 9.97
N ALA A 80 10.79 16.47 9.87
CA ALA A 80 10.97 17.64 10.72
C ALA A 80 9.80 18.65 10.57
N ALA A 81 9.28 18.82 9.35
CA ALA A 81 8.09 19.61 9.06
C ALA A 81 6.81 18.74 9.10
N TRP A 82 6.43 18.30 10.30
CA TRP A 82 5.28 17.41 10.49
C TRP A 82 3.93 18.14 10.45
N ASN A 83 3.00 17.58 9.68
CA ASN A 83 1.63 18.09 9.53
C ASN A 83 0.63 17.52 10.57
N LYS A 84 1.16 16.91 11.64
CA LYS A 84 0.41 16.24 12.72
C LYS A 84 -0.37 14.99 12.31
N LYS A 85 -0.05 14.37 11.18
CA LYS A 85 -0.76 13.18 10.68
C LYS A 85 0.15 11.97 10.53
N LEU A 86 -0.42 10.78 10.71
CA LEU A 86 0.17 9.50 10.34
C LEU A 86 -0.46 9.01 9.04
N LEU A 87 0.34 8.44 8.13
CA LEU A 87 -0.15 7.62 7.03
C LEU A 87 0.65 6.31 6.98
N MET A 88 -0.02 5.18 7.18
CA MET A 88 0.57 3.85 6.98
C MET A 88 0.26 3.33 5.57
N ALA A 89 1.30 2.89 4.86
CA ALA A 89 1.19 2.27 3.56
C ALA A 89 1.02 0.75 3.71
N GLY A 90 -0.01 0.22 3.06
CA GLY A 90 -0.26 -1.22 2.98
C GLY A 90 0.68 -1.96 2.01
N ASN A 91 0.58 -3.28 2.04
CA ASN A 91 1.41 -4.19 1.25
C ASN A 91 0.73 -4.64 -0.05
N GLY A 92 1.40 -5.54 -0.79
CA GLY A 92 0.93 -6.13 -2.04
C GLY A 92 1.24 -7.63 -2.08
N GLY A 93 0.48 -8.41 -2.85
CA GLY A 93 0.68 -9.86 -2.94
C GLY A 93 0.55 -10.55 -1.57
N LEU A 94 1.47 -11.44 -1.26
CA LEU A 94 1.62 -12.10 0.04
C LEU A 94 2.52 -11.30 0.99
N ALA A 95 2.71 -10.00 0.74
CA ALA A 95 3.50 -9.07 1.54
C ALA A 95 4.98 -9.49 1.69
N GLY A 96 5.54 -9.46 2.90
CA GLY A 96 6.91 -9.87 3.16
C GLY A 96 7.98 -8.79 2.99
N THR A 97 7.58 -7.54 2.76
CA THR A 97 8.50 -6.41 2.53
C THR A 97 7.92 -5.10 3.05
N ILE A 98 8.78 -4.18 3.49
CA ILE A 98 8.38 -2.80 3.82
C ILE A 98 8.24 -1.99 2.53
N ASN A 99 7.11 -1.30 2.36
CA ASN A 99 6.78 -0.57 1.13
C ASN A 99 7.36 0.86 1.12
N TYR A 100 8.69 0.95 1.02
CA TYR A 100 9.40 2.24 1.04
C TYR A 100 8.94 3.22 -0.05
N THR A 101 8.60 2.72 -1.24
CA THR A 101 8.12 3.57 -2.34
C THR A 101 6.82 4.27 -1.96
N ALA A 102 5.88 3.56 -1.34
CA ALA A 102 4.61 4.14 -0.91
C ALA A 102 4.75 5.11 0.29
N MET A 103 5.86 5.05 1.04
CA MET A 103 6.14 5.97 2.15
C MET A 103 6.68 7.34 1.71
N LEU A 104 7.20 7.46 0.48
CA LEU A 104 7.87 8.68 0.01
C LEU A 104 6.93 9.87 -0.14
N GLU A 105 5.80 9.69 -0.82
CA GLU A 105 4.84 10.78 -1.06
C GLU A 105 4.19 11.30 0.23
N PRO A 106 3.71 10.45 1.16
CA PRO A 106 3.24 10.91 2.47
C PRO A 106 4.33 11.69 3.24
N LEU A 107 5.57 11.19 3.24
CA LEU A 107 6.69 11.88 3.89
C LEU A 107 6.90 13.28 3.30
N ARG A 108 6.92 13.41 1.97
CA ARG A 108 7.05 14.70 1.26
C ARG A 108 5.93 15.68 1.59
N ARG A 109 4.73 15.16 1.89
CA ARG A 109 3.56 15.94 2.29
C ARG A 109 3.49 16.23 3.80
N GLY A 110 4.54 15.86 4.55
CA GLY A 110 4.68 16.13 5.98
C GLY A 110 3.99 15.12 6.89
N TYR A 111 3.53 13.98 6.39
CA TYR A 111 3.00 12.91 7.23
C TYR A 111 4.16 12.18 7.92
N ALA A 112 3.95 11.75 9.15
CA ALA A 112 4.70 10.60 9.65
C ALA A 112 4.26 9.39 8.80
N SER A 113 5.19 8.76 8.10
CA SER A 113 4.89 7.71 7.12
C SER A 113 5.38 6.36 7.63
N SER A 114 4.56 5.32 7.55
CA SER A 114 4.88 3.99 8.09
C SER A 114 4.61 2.86 7.10
N SER A 115 5.28 1.73 7.26
CA SER A 115 4.94 0.45 6.62
C SER A 115 5.55 -0.72 7.41
N THR A 116 4.96 -1.91 7.28
CA THR A 116 5.40 -3.16 7.92
C THR A 116 5.64 -4.23 6.85
N ASP A 117 6.45 -5.23 7.18
CA ASP A 117 6.63 -6.43 6.35
C ASP A 117 5.51 -7.47 6.55
N THR A 118 4.61 -7.24 7.51
CA THR A 118 3.51 -8.12 7.92
C THR A 118 3.92 -9.43 8.61
N GLY A 119 5.07 -9.45 9.30
CA GLY A 119 5.48 -10.57 10.15
C GLY A 119 6.26 -11.66 9.45
N HIS A 120 6.87 -11.35 8.30
CA HIS A 120 7.81 -12.22 7.61
C HIS A 120 8.61 -11.43 6.57
N VAL A 121 9.75 -11.98 6.16
CA VAL A 121 10.50 -11.51 4.98
C VAL A 121 10.54 -12.65 3.99
N ALA A 122 9.89 -12.50 2.85
CA ALA A 122 9.79 -13.56 1.85
C ALA A 122 9.51 -13.02 0.44
N ASP A 123 9.77 -13.87 -0.54
CA ASP A 123 9.18 -13.73 -1.87
C ASP A 123 7.70 -14.12 -1.85
N ASN A 124 7.01 -13.87 -2.96
CA ASN A 124 5.57 -14.06 -3.09
C ASN A 124 5.13 -15.53 -3.32
N ASP A 125 5.84 -16.49 -2.73
CA ASP A 125 5.66 -17.94 -2.99
C ASP A 125 4.78 -18.66 -1.94
N GLY A 126 4.52 -18.01 -0.81
CA GLY A 126 3.68 -18.51 0.27
C GLY A 126 4.32 -19.57 1.18
N HIS A 127 5.60 -19.94 0.99
CA HIS A 127 6.27 -20.92 1.87
C HIS A 127 6.38 -20.41 3.31
N TRP A 128 6.45 -19.09 3.50
CA TRP A 128 6.51 -18.46 4.81
C TRP A 128 5.33 -18.83 5.73
N ALA A 129 4.18 -19.21 5.17
CA ALA A 129 2.96 -19.56 5.91
C ALA A 129 2.89 -21.04 6.32
N GLN A 130 3.68 -21.92 5.70
CA GLN A 130 3.55 -23.37 5.89
C GLN A 130 3.99 -23.77 7.30
N GLY A 131 3.04 -24.23 8.13
CA GLY A 131 3.32 -24.60 9.51
C GLY A 131 3.54 -23.41 10.47
N HIS A 132 3.33 -22.18 10.01
CA HIS A 132 3.62 -20.94 10.72
C HIS A 132 2.35 -20.08 10.89
N MET A 133 1.42 -20.53 11.73
CA MET A 133 0.12 -19.87 11.90
C MET A 133 0.24 -18.45 12.47
N GLU A 134 1.25 -18.20 13.29
CA GLU A 134 1.58 -16.87 13.80
C GLU A 134 1.84 -15.86 12.69
N ARG A 135 2.58 -16.25 11.63
CA ARG A 135 2.82 -15.41 10.45
C ARG A 135 1.55 -15.19 9.65
N VAL A 136 0.71 -16.22 9.56
CA VAL A 136 -0.60 -16.10 8.87
C VAL A 136 -1.50 -15.10 9.59
N ILE A 137 -1.50 -15.10 10.93
CA ILE A 137 -2.25 -14.13 11.75
C ILE A 137 -1.69 -12.71 11.57
N ASP A 138 -0.36 -12.59 11.53
CA ASP A 138 0.36 -11.34 11.29
C ASP A 138 0.03 -10.73 9.94
N PHE A 139 0.10 -11.54 8.89
CA PHE A 139 -0.29 -11.20 7.53
C PHE A 139 -1.78 -10.84 7.43
N ALA A 140 -2.66 -11.62 8.06
CA ALA A 140 -4.09 -11.47 7.92
C ALA A 140 -4.62 -10.19 8.59
N HIS A 141 -4.08 -9.81 9.75
CA HIS A 141 -4.59 -8.64 10.47
C HIS A 141 -3.66 -8.05 11.54
N ARG A 142 -2.82 -8.84 12.22
CA ARG A 142 -2.19 -8.37 13.47
C ARG A 142 -1.10 -7.33 13.20
N SER A 143 -0.30 -7.49 12.17
CA SER A 143 0.90 -6.68 11.95
C SER A 143 0.60 -5.20 11.74
N VAL A 144 -0.42 -4.89 10.92
CA VAL A 144 -0.85 -3.51 10.67
C VAL A 144 -1.29 -2.86 11.98
N HIS A 145 -2.17 -3.52 12.73
CA HIS A 145 -2.65 -3.05 14.02
C HIS A 145 -1.53 -2.74 15.02
N VAL A 146 -0.64 -3.72 15.28
CA VAL A 146 0.40 -3.55 16.30
C VAL A 146 1.45 -2.52 15.88
N THR A 147 1.75 -2.43 14.58
CA THR A 147 2.62 -1.38 14.03
C THR A 147 1.97 -0.01 14.21
N THR A 148 0.68 0.12 13.94
CA THR A 148 -0.07 1.37 14.15
C THR A 148 -0.02 1.84 15.60
N GLN A 149 -0.15 0.91 16.56
CA GLN A 149 -0.03 1.23 17.98
C GLN A 149 1.39 1.69 18.36
N ALA A 150 2.41 0.99 17.86
CA ALA A 150 3.80 1.36 18.08
C ALA A 150 4.10 2.74 17.48
N ASP A 151 3.68 3.00 16.25
CA ASP A 151 3.87 4.27 15.57
C ASP A 151 3.26 5.44 16.34
N LYS A 152 2.01 5.29 16.78
CA LYS A 152 1.33 6.33 17.59
C LYS A 152 2.11 6.65 18.86
N ALA A 153 2.70 5.65 19.52
CA ALA A 153 3.52 5.84 20.70
C ALA A 153 4.86 6.52 20.38
N ILE A 154 5.54 6.08 19.31
CA ILE A 154 6.82 6.64 18.86
C ILE A 154 6.66 8.10 18.41
N ILE A 155 5.65 8.40 17.60
CA ILE A 155 5.29 9.76 17.16
C ILE A 155 5.08 10.66 18.36
N LYS A 156 4.31 10.20 19.36
CA LYS A 156 4.06 10.97 20.58
C LYS A 156 5.36 11.26 21.36
N ALA A 157 6.26 10.28 21.44
CA ALA A 157 7.54 10.44 22.11
C ALA A 157 8.47 11.41 21.36
N PHE A 158 8.51 11.34 20.02
CA PHE A 158 9.39 12.15 19.19
C PHE A 158 8.95 13.62 19.13
N TYR A 159 7.68 13.89 18.80
CA TYR A 159 7.15 15.25 18.66
C TYR A 159 6.67 15.87 19.97
N SER A 160 6.68 15.11 21.08
CA SER A 160 6.06 15.51 22.35
C SER A 160 4.59 15.93 22.21
N SER A 161 3.89 15.42 21.19
CA SER A 161 2.51 15.74 20.84
C SER A 161 1.82 14.51 20.26
N ALA A 162 0.54 14.33 20.58
CA ALA A 162 -0.28 13.39 19.84
C ALA A 162 -0.47 13.86 18.39
N LEU A 163 -0.74 12.91 17.50
CA LEU A 163 -1.21 13.19 16.14
C LEU A 163 -2.68 13.65 16.16
N ASP A 164 -3.04 14.50 15.20
CA ASP A 164 -4.40 14.99 15.03
C ASP A 164 -5.26 13.95 14.28
N HIS A 165 -4.69 13.31 13.25
CA HIS A 165 -5.36 12.26 12.47
C HIS A 165 -4.41 11.18 11.96
N SER A 166 -4.94 9.97 11.81
CA SER A 166 -4.26 8.78 11.31
C SER A 166 -4.96 8.26 10.06
N TYR A 167 -4.19 7.92 9.04
CA TYR A 167 -4.69 7.42 7.75
C TYR A 167 -4.02 6.11 7.36
N PHE A 168 -4.78 5.26 6.66
CA PHE A 168 -4.25 4.07 6.01
C PHE A 168 -4.49 4.15 4.49
N SER A 169 -3.52 3.73 3.69
CA SER A 169 -3.67 3.67 2.24
C SER A 169 -3.02 2.40 1.69
N GLY A 170 -3.82 1.57 1.02
CA GLY A 170 -3.35 0.32 0.42
C GLY A 170 -4.15 -0.09 -0.80
N CYS A 171 -3.55 -0.90 -1.66
CA CYS A 171 -4.17 -1.48 -2.86
C CYS A 171 -3.90 -2.98 -2.90
N SER A 172 -4.78 -3.80 -3.50
CA SER A 172 -4.64 -5.26 -3.54
C SER A 172 -4.68 -5.86 -2.12
N GLN A 173 -3.61 -6.52 -1.69
CA GLN A 173 -3.42 -6.94 -0.30
C GLN A 173 -3.56 -5.78 0.69
N GLY A 174 -3.01 -4.61 0.37
CA GLY A 174 -3.22 -3.40 1.16
C GLY A 174 -4.69 -2.96 1.20
N GLY A 175 -5.48 -3.27 0.18
CA GLY A 175 -6.93 -3.04 0.24
C GLY A 175 -7.65 -4.02 1.18
N LEU A 176 -7.18 -5.27 1.28
CA LEU A 176 -7.63 -6.20 2.33
C LEU A 176 -7.25 -5.66 3.72
N GLU A 177 -6.00 -5.26 3.93
CA GLU A 177 -5.51 -4.68 5.18
C GLU A 177 -6.36 -3.46 5.59
N ALA A 178 -6.61 -2.55 4.66
CA ALA A 178 -7.45 -1.38 4.85
C ALA A 178 -8.87 -1.74 5.36
N LEU A 179 -9.52 -2.73 4.73
CA LEU A 179 -10.85 -3.17 5.16
C LEU A 179 -10.80 -3.96 6.47
N THR A 180 -9.74 -4.71 6.71
CA THR A 180 -9.50 -5.42 7.96
C THR A 180 -9.34 -4.45 9.14
N GLU A 181 -8.58 -3.37 8.97
CA GLU A 181 -8.46 -2.29 9.95
C GLU A 181 -9.82 -1.66 10.25
N ALA A 182 -10.60 -1.35 9.21
CA ALA A 182 -11.95 -0.79 9.39
C ALA A 182 -12.88 -1.73 10.17
N GLN A 183 -12.79 -3.05 9.94
CA GLN A 183 -13.68 -4.05 10.53
C GLN A 183 -13.26 -4.51 11.93
N ARG A 184 -11.96 -4.68 12.17
CA ARG A 184 -11.42 -5.27 13.41
C ARG A 184 -10.84 -4.24 14.36
N TYR A 185 -10.28 -3.16 13.81
CA TYR A 185 -9.53 -2.15 14.55
C TYR A 185 -10.06 -0.73 14.23
N PRO A 186 -11.36 -0.45 14.43
CA PRO A 186 -12.00 0.78 13.95
C PRO A 186 -11.49 2.08 14.62
N ARG A 187 -10.52 1.98 15.54
CA ARG A 187 -9.88 3.12 16.23
C ARG A 187 -8.45 3.38 15.77
N ASP A 188 -7.95 2.58 14.84
CA ASP A 188 -6.59 2.68 14.35
C ASP A 188 -6.44 3.82 13.34
N TYR A 189 -7.48 4.13 12.58
CA TYR A 189 -7.45 5.14 11.53
C TYR A 189 -8.73 5.98 11.48
N ASP A 190 -8.55 7.28 11.25
CA ASP A 190 -9.63 8.25 11.02
C ASP A 190 -10.09 8.26 9.55
N GLY A 191 -9.24 7.82 8.63
CA GLY A 191 -9.55 7.70 7.20
C GLY A 191 -8.77 6.58 6.53
N ILE A 192 -9.43 5.84 5.65
CA ILE A 192 -8.88 4.65 5.00
C ILE A 192 -9.12 4.74 3.48
N ILE A 193 -8.08 4.46 2.70
CA ILE A 193 -8.15 4.29 1.24
C ILE A 193 -7.90 2.81 0.95
N ALA A 194 -8.95 2.10 0.52
CA ALA A 194 -8.91 0.68 0.15
C ALA A 194 -9.07 0.53 -1.38
N GLY A 195 -7.95 0.42 -2.09
CA GLY A 195 -7.93 0.16 -3.53
C GLY A 195 -7.95 -1.34 -3.84
N ASP A 196 -8.66 -1.74 -4.89
CA ASP A 196 -8.73 -3.14 -5.40
C ASP A 196 -8.61 -4.23 -4.31
N PRO A 197 -9.49 -4.20 -3.29
CA PRO A 197 -9.22 -4.94 -2.06
C PRO A 197 -9.34 -6.45 -2.28
N ALA A 198 -8.29 -7.19 -1.90
CA ALA A 198 -8.27 -8.65 -1.88
C ALA A 198 -9.14 -9.26 -0.75
N ASN A 199 -10.34 -8.72 -0.53
CA ASN A 199 -11.14 -8.95 0.66
C ASN A 199 -11.81 -10.33 0.74
N TYR A 200 -12.22 -10.90 -0.39
CA TYR A 200 -12.77 -12.24 -0.44
C TYR A 200 -11.66 -13.28 -0.69
N TRP A 201 -10.70 -13.34 0.22
CA TRP A 201 -9.42 -14.06 0.08
C TRP A 201 -9.59 -15.50 -0.46
N THR A 202 -10.47 -16.30 0.15
CA THR A 202 -10.71 -17.68 -0.28
C THR A 202 -11.25 -17.75 -1.71
N HIS A 203 -12.17 -16.87 -2.09
CA HIS A 203 -12.72 -16.86 -3.45
C HIS A 203 -11.69 -16.35 -4.46
N LEU A 204 -10.89 -15.35 -4.09
CA LEU A 204 -9.81 -14.82 -4.93
C LEU A 204 -8.75 -15.89 -5.22
N TYR A 205 -8.29 -16.63 -4.22
CA TYR A 205 -7.27 -17.66 -4.42
C TYR A 205 -7.82 -18.95 -5.02
N ALA A 206 -8.94 -19.47 -4.50
CA ALA A 206 -9.50 -20.72 -5.02
C ALA A 206 -10.13 -20.53 -6.42
N GLY A 207 -10.96 -19.50 -6.59
CA GLY A 207 -11.69 -19.26 -7.84
C GLY A 207 -10.93 -18.39 -8.85
N GLY A 208 -10.17 -17.40 -8.38
CA GLY A 208 -9.44 -16.49 -9.27
C GLY A 208 -8.08 -17.02 -9.73
N HIS A 209 -7.36 -17.77 -8.89
CA HIS A 209 -6.03 -18.27 -9.23
C HIS A 209 -6.06 -19.77 -9.54
N LEU A 210 -6.41 -20.60 -8.56
CA LEU A 210 -6.32 -22.06 -8.68
C LEU A 210 -7.25 -22.59 -9.79
N TRP A 211 -8.52 -22.18 -9.78
CA TRP A 211 -9.48 -22.62 -10.79
C TRP A 211 -9.07 -22.18 -12.21
N ILE A 212 -8.63 -20.93 -12.41
CA ILE A 212 -8.18 -20.45 -13.73
C ILE A 212 -6.97 -21.25 -14.21
N ALA A 213 -6.00 -21.49 -13.33
CA ALA A 213 -4.84 -22.32 -13.66
C ALA A 213 -5.26 -23.74 -14.06
N GLN A 214 -6.16 -24.37 -13.31
CA GLN A 214 -6.70 -25.68 -13.66
C GLN A 214 -7.45 -25.67 -14.99
N ALA A 215 -8.30 -24.68 -15.23
CA ALA A 215 -9.11 -24.58 -16.44
C ALA A 215 -8.27 -24.35 -17.70
N THR A 216 -7.13 -23.66 -17.59
CA THR A 216 -6.32 -23.24 -18.75
C THR A 216 -5.04 -24.03 -18.95
N LEU A 217 -4.55 -24.75 -17.93
CA LEU A 217 -3.24 -25.41 -17.96
C LEU A 217 -3.28 -26.94 -17.78
N THR A 218 -4.39 -27.52 -17.33
CA THR A 218 -4.48 -28.99 -17.12
C THR A 218 -4.58 -29.74 -18.45
N ASP A 219 -5.23 -29.12 -19.44
CA ASP A 219 -5.33 -29.63 -20.80
C ASP A 219 -4.64 -28.66 -21.76
N PRO A 220 -3.64 -29.09 -22.55
CA PRO A 220 -3.03 -28.26 -23.59
C PRO A 220 -4.03 -27.66 -24.58
N ALA A 221 -5.17 -28.31 -24.83
CA ALA A 221 -6.22 -27.79 -25.72
C ALA A 221 -6.98 -26.59 -25.13
N SER A 222 -7.01 -26.46 -23.79
CA SER A 222 -7.64 -25.34 -23.08
C SER A 222 -6.75 -24.11 -22.96
N TYR A 223 -5.46 -24.23 -23.30
CA TYR A 223 -4.54 -23.10 -23.23
C TYR A 223 -4.89 -22.06 -24.28
N ILE A 224 -5.02 -20.79 -23.86
CA ILE A 224 -5.24 -19.66 -24.77
C ILE A 224 -3.89 -18.98 -25.01
N PRO A 225 -3.32 -19.06 -26.23
CA PRO A 225 -2.08 -18.37 -26.54
C PRO A 225 -2.21 -16.86 -26.44
N THR A 226 -1.14 -16.20 -26.00
CA THR A 226 -1.10 -14.73 -25.89
C THR A 226 -1.40 -14.02 -27.21
N THR A 227 -1.09 -14.67 -28.35
CA THR A 227 -1.40 -14.18 -29.70
C THR A 227 -2.90 -14.08 -29.99
N LYS A 228 -3.77 -14.73 -29.20
CA LYS A 228 -5.23 -14.66 -29.32
C LYS A 228 -5.86 -13.58 -28.45
N LEU A 229 -5.14 -13.01 -27.48
CA LEU A 229 -5.72 -12.08 -26.51
C LEU A 229 -6.24 -10.79 -27.16
N GLN A 230 -5.56 -10.29 -28.20
CA GLN A 230 -6.05 -9.13 -28.95
C GLN A 230 -7.39 -9.43 -29.63
N THR A 231 -7.51 -10.58 -30.29
CA THR A 231 -8.77 -11.02 -30.92
C THR A 231 -9.92 -11.07 -29.91
N ILE A 232 -9.66 -11.56 -28.69
CA ILE A 232 -10.66 -11.59 -27.61
C ILE A 232 -11.02 -10.16 -27.19
N GLY A 233 -10.03 -9.30 -26.94
CA GLY A 233 -10.25 -7.90 -26.55
C GLY A 233 -11.05 -7.13 -27.58
N ASP A 234 -10.70 -7.25 -28.87
CA ASP A 234 -11.41 -6.60 -29.97
C ASP A 234 -12.88 -7.04 -30.04
N ALA A 235 -13.15 -8.33 -29.84
CA ALA A 235 -14.51 -8.85 -29.84
C ALA A 235 -15.33 -8.33 -28.64
N VAL A 236 -14.71 -8.23 -27.46
CA VAL A 236 -15.34 -7.64 -26.27
C VAL A 236 -15.65 -6.17 -26.50
N TYR A 237 -14.70 -5.38 -27.00
CA TYR A 237 -14.94 -3.96 -27.29
C TYR A 237 -16.00 -3.77 -28.37
N ALA A 238 -15.98 -4.57 -29.44
CA ALA A 238 -17.00 -4.51 -30.49
C ALA A 238 -18.40 -4.80 -29.94
N ALA A 239 -18.53 -5.69 -28.96
CA ALA A 239 -19.80 -6.02 -28.33
C ALA A 239 -20.23 -4.98 -27.27
N CYS A 240 -19.28 -4.36 -26.56
CA CYS A 240 -19.58 -3.75 -25.27
C CYS A 240 -19.19 -2.29 -25.09
N ASP A 241 -18.25 -1.75 -25.88
CA ASP A 241 -17.74 -0.38 -25.73
C ASP A 241 -18.88 0.66 -25.78
N SER A 242 -19.69 0.63 -26.86
CA SER A 242 -20.77 1.60 -27.05
C SER A 242 -22.00 1.45 -26.14
N ILE A 243 -22.02 0.51 -25.19
CA ILE A 243 -23.20 0.25 -24.33
C ILE A 243 -23.51 1.45 -23.40
N ASP A 244 -22.50 2.24 -23.05
CA ASP A 244 -22.66 3.46 -22.27
C ASP A 244 -22.96 4.71 -23.11
N GLY A 245 -23.00 4.58 -24.44
CA GLY A 245 -23.29 5.66 -25.37
C GLY A 245 -22.06 6.36 -25.96
N ILE A 246 -20.84 5.97 -25.57
CA ILE A 246 -19.58 6.47 -26.12
C ILE A 246 -18.76 5.29 -26.65
N LYS A 247 -18.02 5.49 -27.74
CA LYS A 247 -17.12 4.48 -28.29
C LYS A 247 -15.69 4.96 -28.15
N ASP A 248 -15.08 4.67 -27.01
CA ASP A 248 -13.75 5.16 -26.62
C ASP A 248 -12.79 4.06 -26.15
N GLY A 249 -13.22 2.80 -26.22
CA GLY A 249 -12.44 1.65 -25.76
C GLY A 249 -12.50 1.46 -24.25
N ILE A 250 -13.47 2.09 -23.56
CA ILE A 250 -13.65 1.99 -22.11
C ILE A 250 -15.02 1.41 -21.81
N LEU A 251 -15.06 0.27 -21.12
CA LEU A 251 -16.31 -0.25 -20.56
C LEU A 251 -16.58 0.47 -19.24
N ASN A 252 -17.34 1.59 -19.26
CA ASN A 252 -17.62 2.36 -18.04
C ASN A 252 -18.41 1.56 -16.98
N ASP A 253 -19.30 0.66 -17.41
CA ASP A 253 -19.93 -0.32 -16.54
C ASP A 253 -19.84 -1.73 -17.15
N PRO A 254 -18.78 -2.49 -16.84
CA PRO A 254 -18.57 -3.82 -17.39
C PRO A 254 -19.70 -4.82 -17.08
N ARG A 255 -20.54 -4.56 -16.06
CA ARG A 255 -21.66 -5.45 -15.70
C ARG A 255 -22.79 -5.44 -16.74
N ARG A 256 -22.84 -4.41 -17.59
CA ARG A 256 -23.80 -4.29 -18.69
C ARG A 256 -23.35 -5.03 -19.95
N CYS A 257 -22.09 -5.48 -19.99
CA CYS A 257 -21.55 -6.27 -21.08
C CYS A 257 -21.95 -7.75 -20.90
N HIS A 258 -22.73 -8.27 -21.84
CA HIS A 258 -23.11 -9.69 -21.90
C HIS A 258 -22.43 -10.37 -23.09
N PHE A 259 -21.10 -10.30 -23.14
CA PHE A 259 -20.30 -10.91 -24.20
C PHE A 259 -20.36 -12.45 -24.14
N ASP A 260 -20.72 -13.08 -25.25
CA ASP A 260 -20.65 -14.53 -25.44
C ASP A 260 -19.45 -14.87 -26.32
N ALA A 261 -18.46 -15.56 -25.76
CA ALA A 261 -17.24 -15.96 -26.46
C ALA A 261 -17.49 -16.97 -27.60
N SER A 262 -18.67 -17.60 -27.67
CA SER A 262 -19.03 -18.53 -28.75
C SER A 262 -18.97 -17.90 -30.14
N VAL A 263 -19.09 -16.56 -30.23
CA VAL A 263 -18.94 -15.80 -31.48
C VAL A 263 -17.53 -15.93 -32.09
N LEU A 264 -16.54 -16.32 -31.29
CA LEU A 264 -15.15 -16.53 -31.72
C LEU A 264 -14.85 -17.97 -32.11
N LEU A 265 -15.81 -18.91 -32.09
CA LEU A 265 -15.52 -20.31 -32.40
C LEU A 265 -14.97 -20.50 -33.82
N CYS A 266 -13.84 -21.20 -33.92
CA CYS A 266 -13.22 -21.54 -35.19
C CYS A 266 -14.13 -22.43 -36.04
N LYS A 267 -14.35 -22.04 -37.30
CA LYS A 267 -15.18 -22.80 -38.26
C LYS A 267 -14.40 -23.88 -39.02
N ASN A 268 -13.11 -23.63 -39.29
CA ASN A 268 -12.27 -24.50 -40.11
C ASN A 268 -10.82 -24.50 -39.58
N GLY A 269 -10.52 -25.40 -38.65
CA GLY A 269 -9.20 -25.47 -38.01
C GLY A 269 -8.85 -24.22 -37.18
N ASP A 270 -7.74 -24.29 -36.46
CA ASP A 270 -7.27 -23.16 -35.67
C ASP A 270 -6.72 -22.04 -36.57
N ALA A 271 -7.10 -20.79 -36.27
CA ALA A 271 -6.67 -19.59 -37.02
C ALA A 271 -6.54 -18.37 -36.08
N PRO A 272 -5.68 -17.38 -36.38
CA PRO A 272 -5.37 -16.28 -35.45
C PRO A 272 -6.58 -15.47 -34.93
N ASN A 273 -7.68 -15.43 -35.68
CA ASN A 273 -8.87 -14.64 -35.40
C ASN A 273 -10.04 -15.44 -34.80
N CYS A 274 -9.81 -16.64 -34.28
CA CYS A 274 -10.82 -17.48 -33.64
C CYS A 274 -10.25 -18.27 -32.44
N LEU A 275 -11.14 -18.87 -31.66
CA LEU A 275 -10.84 -19.76 -30.54
C LEU A 275 -11.33 -21.17 -30.86
N THR A 276 -10.54 -22.19 -30.52
CA THR A 276 -10.95 -23.60 -30.61
C THR A 276 -11.95 -23.94 -29.51
N GLN A 277 -12.67 -25.06 -29.66
CA GLN A 277 -13.33 -25.68 -28.52
C GLN A 277 -12.26 -26.27 -27.57
N PRO A 278 -12.53 -26.35 -26.25
CA PRO A 278 -11.69 -27.10 -25.32
C PRO A 278 -11.53 -28.56 -25.75
#